data_AF-A0A8S3C411-F1
#
_entry.id   AF-A0A8S3C411-F1
#
_cell.length_a   1.000
_cell.length_b   1.000
_cell.length_c   1.000
_cell.angle_alpha   90.00
_cell.angle_beta   90.00
_cell.angle_gamma   90.00
#
_symmetry.space_group_name_H-M   'P 1'
#
loop_
_entity.id
_entity.type
_entity.pdbx_description
1 polymer ?
#
loop_
_entity_poly.entity_id
_entity_poly.type
_entity_poly.pdbx_seq_one_letter_code
_entity_poly.pdbx_strand_id
1 'polypeptide(L)' 'MAAYSASKYALESFSDCLRREMAVWGLRVSIIEPGAMRTPIVEELDLAARKQWVSVPDDVKERWGEEFFQHQVKKLEKNT' A
#
# COMPACT_ATOMS: atom_id res chain seq x y z
N MET A 1 2.55 4.66 4.69
CA MET A 1 1.65 4.85 3.53
C MET A 1 2.06 6.03 2.64
N ALA A 2 2.27 7.25 3.16
CA ALA A 2 2.60 8.42 2.33
C ALA A 2 3.76 8.21 1.34
N ALA A 3 4.91 7.70 1.79
CA ALA A 3 6.08 7.46 0.93
C ALA A 3 5.81 6.41 -0.17
N TYR A 4 5.07 5.34 0.15
CA TYR A 4 4.71 4.29 -0.81
C TYR A 4 3.73 4.82 -1.87
N SER A 5 2.71 5.58 -1.45
CA SER A 5 1.76 6.21 -2.37
C SER A 5 2.47 7.21 -3.31
N ALA A 6 3.36 8.03 -2.76
CA ALA A 6 4.14 8.97 -3.58
C ALA A 6 5.03 8.25 -4.60
N SER A 7 5.70 7.16 -4.21
CA SER A 7 6.55 6.42 -5.14
C SER A 7 5.77 5.68 -6.22
N LYS A 8 4.59 5.13 -5.91
CA LYS A 8 3.72 4.48 -6.91
C LYS A 8 3.14 5.49 -7.90
N TYR A 9 2.73 6.66 -7.43
CA TYR A 9 2.28 7.73 -8.32
C TYR A 9 3.41 8.27 -9.21
N ALA A 10 4.62 8.41 -8.66
CA ALA A 10 5.80 8.78 -9.45
C ALA A 10 6.11 7.73 -10.54
N LEU A 11 5.94 6.43 -10.24
CA LEU A 11 6.11 5.34 -11.21
C LEU A 11 5.09 5.41 -12.36
N GLU A 12 3.83 5.73 -12.06
CA GLU A 12 2.79 5.95 -13.07
C GLU A 12 3.18 7.10 -14.01
N SER A 13 3.51 8.27 -13.44
CA SER A 13 3.92 9.44 -14.20
C SER A 13 5.18 9.20 -15.03
N PHE A 14 6.15 8.46 -14.48
CA PHE A 14 7.37 8.10 -15.19
C PHE A 14 7.06 7.20 -16.39
N SER A 15 6.21 6.18 -16.19
CA SER A 15 5.82 5.25 -17.24
C SER A 15 5.07 5.95 -18.39
N ASP A 16 4.29 6.99 -18.06
CA ASP A 16 3.60 7.82 -19.04
C ASP A 16 4.55 8.65 -19.92
N CYS A 17 5.60 9.24 -19.34
CA CYS A 17 6.66 9.91 -20.10
C CYS A 17 7.41 8.89 -20.97
N LEU A 18 7.85 7.78 -20.36
CA LEU A 18 8.62 6.74 -21.04
C LEU A 18 7.85 6.18 -22.24
N ARG A 19 6.54 5.97 -22.13
CA ARG A 19 5.69 5.52 -23.25
C ARG A 19 5.74 6.47 -24.44
N ARG A 20 5.76 7.79 -24.22
CA ARG A 20 5.83 8.80 -25.29
C ARG A 20 7.21 8.86 -25.91
N GLU A 21 8.25 8.82 -25.08
CA GLU A 21 9.63 8.78 -25.54
C GLU A 21 9.86 7.53 -26.40
N MET A 22 9.48 6.36 -25.90
CA MET A 22 9.70 5.08 -26.55
C MET A 22 8.92 4.89 -27.87
N ALA A 23 7.92 5.73 -28.14
CA ALA A 23 7.06 5.63 -29.31
C ALA A 23 7.83 5.79 -30.64
N VAL A 24 8.87 6.63 -30.68
CA VAL A 24 9.66 6.84 -31.93
C VAL A 24 10.44 5.60 -32.36
N TRP A 25 10.68 4.68 -31.42
CA TRP A 25 11.33 3.39 -31.68
C TRP A 25 10.33 2.25 -31.88
N GLY A 26 9.03 2.54 -31.91
CA GLY A 26 7.98 1.52 -32.06
C GLY A 26 7.80 0.62 -30.84
N LEU A 27 8.33 1.01 -29.68
CA LEU A 27 8.26 0.23 -28.44
C LEU A 27 7.01 0.59 -27.63
N ARG A 28 6.36 -0.42 -27.04
CA ARG A 28 5.18 -0.25 -26.19
C ARG A 28 5.57 -0.35 -24.72
N VAL A 29 5.03 0.55 -23.91
CA VAL A 29 5.20 0.57 -22.45
C VAL A 29 3.84 0.39 -21.79
N SER A 30 3.77 -0.47 -20.77
CA SER A 30 2.56 -0.73 -20.00
C SER A 30 2.94 -1.04 -18.56
N ILE A 31 2.08 -0.66 -17.61
CA ILE A 31 2.19 -0.98 -16.20
C ILE A 31 1.03 -1.89 -15.78
N ILE A 32 1.27 -2.73 -14.78
CA ILE A 32 0.26 -3.57 -14.16
C ILE A 32 0.06 -3.05 -12.74
N GLU A 33 -1.18 -2.72 -12.41
CA GLU A 33 -1.58 -2.12 -11.13
C GLU A 33 -2.40 -3.11 -10.32
N PRO A 34 -1.75 -4.08 -9.64
CA PRO A 34 -2.46 -4.98 -8.76
C PRO A 34 -2.97 -4.21 -7.52
N GLY A 35 -4.12 -4.65 -7.02
CA GLY A 35 -4.56 -4.30 -5.68
C GLY A 35 -3.73 -5.01 -4.60
N ALA A 36 -4.27 -5.09 -3.39
CA ALA A 36 -3.67 -5.92 -2.35
C ALA A 36 -3.64 -7.39 -2.80
N MET A 37 -2.46 -8.01 -2.74
CA MET A 37 -2.23 -9.38 -3.18
C MET A 37 -1.41 -10.13 -2.13
N ARG A 38 -1.67 -11.43 -1.99
CA ARG A 38 -0.96 -12.35 -1.09
C ARG A 38 0.53 -12.38 -1.39
N THR A 39 1.30 -11.64 -0.59
CA THR A 39 2.76 -11.56 -0.68
C THR A 39 3.35 -11.32 0.71
N PRO A 40 4.62 -11.67 0.95
CA PRO A 40 5.28 -11.40 2.24
C PRO A 40 5.26 -9.93 2.67
N ILE A 41 5.18 -8.98 1.72
CA ILE A 41 5.08 -7.53 2.01
C ILE A 41 3.81 -7.22 2.82
N VAL A 42 2.68 -7.87 2.49
CA VAL A 42 1.40 -7.65 3.19
C VAL A 42 1.45 -8.22 4.61
N GLU A 43 2.11 -9.37 4.79
CA GLU A 43 2.31 -9.99 6.11
C GLU A 43 3.18 -9.11 7.02
N GLU A 44 4.28 -8.56 6.49
CA GLU A 44 5.15 -7.64 7.22
C GLU A 44 4.40 -6.35 7.62
N LEU A 45 3.53 -5.84 6.73
CA LEU A 45 2.67 -4.69 6.99
C LEU A 45 1.67 -4.96 8.12
N ASP A 46 1.04 -6.13 8.19
CA ASP A 46 0.15 -6.50 9.30
C ASP A 46 0.92 -6.58 10.63
N LEU A 47 2.08 -7.23 10.64
CA LEU A 47 2.92 -7.33 11.83
C LEU A 47 3.36 -5.95 12.33
N ALA A 48 3.77 -5.07 11.41
CA ALA A 48 4.13 -3.69 11.73
C ALA A 48 2.93 -2.91 12.29
N ALA A 49 1.73 -3.08 11.71
CA ALA A 49 0.51 -2.43 12.19
C ALA A 49 0.14 -2.88 13.61
N ARG A 50 0.20 -4.19 13.91
CA ARG A 50 -0.04 -4.75 15.26
C ARG A 50 0.98 -4.23 16.26
N LYS A 51 2.27 -4.19 15.90
CA LYS A 51 3.32 -3.64 16.76
C LYS A 51 3.08 -2.17 17.07
N GLN A 52 2.68 -1.40 16.06
CA GLN A 52 2.37 0.02 16.23
C GLN A 52 1.17 0.23 17.15
N TRP A 53 0.10 -0.56 17.00
CA TRP A 53 -1.10 -0.49 17.84
C TRP A 53 -0.81 -0.71 19.33
N VAL A 54 0.06 -1.65 19.68
CA VAL A 54 0.46 -1.86 21.07
C VAL A 54 1.17 -0.62 21.64
N SER A 55 1.96 0.07 20.81
CA SER A 55 2.78 1.22 21.20
C SER A 55 2.08 2.58 21.18
N VAL A 56 0.87 2.69 20.63
CA VAL A 56 0.18 4.00 20.63
C VAL A 56 -0.29 4.37 22.05
N PRO A 57 -0.34 5.67 22.37
CA PRO A 57 -0.86 6.17 23.65
C PRO A 57 -2.30 5.75 23.91
N ASP A 58 -2.69 5.66 25.18
CA ASP A 58 -3.99 5.14 25.57
C ASP A 58 -5.16 6.05 25.15
N ASP A 59 -4.96 7.37 25.08
CA ASP A 59 -5.97 8.31 24.55
C ASP A 59 -6.30 8.04 23.07
N VAL A 60 -5.33 7.56 22.29
CA VAL A 60 -5.54 7.14 20.90
C VAL A 60 -6.34 5.84 20.86
N LYS A 61 -6.04 4.87 21.73
CA LYS A 61 -6.79 3.61 21.82
C LYS A 61 -8.23 3.84 22.26
N GLU A 62 -8.46 4.73 23.22
CA GLU A 62 -9.79 5.13 23.68
C GLU A 62 -10.57 5.87 22.58
N ARG A 63 -9.92 6.79 21.87
CA ARG A 63 -10.57 7.59 20.81
C ARG A 63 -11.03 6.76 19.62
N TRP A 64 -10.23 5.79 19.20
CA TRP A 64 -10.51 4.99 17.99
C TRP A 64 -11.16 3.65 18.32
N GLY A 65 -10.94 3.11 19.52
CA GLY A 65 -11.45 1.83 19.98
C GLY A 65 -10.72 0.63 19.36
N GLU A 66 -10.66 -0.47 20.12
CA GLU A 66 -10.09 -1.75 19.64
C GLU A 66 -10.86 -2.30 18.43
N GLU A 67 -12.17 -2.09 18.37
CA GLU A 67 -13.01 -2.56 17.26
C GLU A 67 -12.58 -1.98 15.90
N PHE A 68 -12.16 -0.71 15.86
CA PHE A 68 -11.65 -0.08 14.64
C PHE A 68 -10.38 -0.77 14.17
N PHE A 69 -9.44 -1.03 15.08
CA PHE A 69 -8.19 -1.70 14.75
C PHE A 69 -8.45 -3.13 14.24
N GLN A 70 -9.29 -3.89 14.94
CA GLN A 70 -9.67 -5.24 14.55
C GLN A 70 -10.38 -5.28 13.19
N HIS A 71 -11.23 -4.30 12.90
CA HIS A 71 -11.85 -4.18 11.58
C HIS A 71 -10.82 -4.02 10.46
N GLN A 72 -9.78 -3.21 10.69
CA GLN A 72 -8.72 -2.94 9.71
C GLN A 72 -7.83 -4.17 9.47
N VAL A 73 -7.45 -4.89 10.53
CA VAL A 73 -6.70 -6.15 10.45
C VAL A 73 -7.49 -7.19 9.66
N LYS A 74 -8.79 -7.36 9.96
CA LYS A 74 -9.66 -8.33 9.29
C LYS A 74 -9.84 -8.05 7.79
N LYS A 75 -9.70 -6.79 7.38
CA LYS A 75 -9.76 -6.38 5.96
C LYS A 75 -8.48 -6.76 5.20
N LEU A 76 -7.33 -6.77 5.87
CA LEU A 76 -6.06 -7.27 5.32
C LEU A 76 -6.11 -8.80 5.18
N GLU A 77 -6.63 -9.51 6.18
CA GLU A 77 -6.79 -10.97 6.17
C GLU A 77 -7.75 -11.48 5.07
N LYS A 78 -8.82 -10.74 4.76
CA LYS A 78 -9.77 -11.12 3.70
C LYS A 78 -9.22 -11.05 2.27
N ASN A 79 -8.11 -10.37 2.06
CA ASN A 79 -7.36 -10.33 0.80
C ASN A 79 -6.08 -11.20 0.88
N THR A 80 -5.94 -11.98 1.95
CA THR A 80 -4.83 -12.92 2.24
C THR A 80 -5.20 -14.36 1.87
#